data_AF-A0A3P1VFS5-F1
#
_entry.id   AF-A0A3P1VFS5-F1
#
_cell.length_a   1.000
_cell.length_b   1.000
_cell.length_c   1.000
_cell.angle_alpha   90.00
_cell.angle_beta   90.00
_cell.angle_gamma   90.00
#
_symmetry.space_group_name_H-M   'P 1'
#
loop_
_entity.id
_entity.type
_entity.pdbx_description
1 polymer ?
#
loop_
_entity_poly.entity_id
_entity_poly.type
_entity_poly.pdbx_seq_one_letter_code
_entity_poly.pdbx_strand_id
1 'polypeptide(L)'
;MFTTLTEKEIKALIDEHIKTISKLENQRTLIISLVLLTAISIFLINFIGSLLLTIFSFIVCVLFLLFLIAIYPRQVITDHLEDEIEELNKLFAIRVENRLKQEEIDERTIYDVVLKVKGISYRQEAFSELCQELIRESDDAPYLGYTSKEIKEQLIFEDRFYKYSPFEITDVEFIPEFDNEFDPNAVKIVVRGYHLGYVTKSKNRKVLRLTTDPNNEVIKNAEIYGGDYKDINPDNDRLRTVKDSFKMRIKLKVLKK
;
A
#
# COMPACT_ATOMS: atom_id res chain seq x y z
N MET A 1 10.09 7.20 3.81
CA MET A 1 9.14 6.94 4.92
C MET A 1 7.81 7.63 4.59
N PHE A 2 7.15 7.26 3.48
CA PHE A 2 6.00 8.01 2.93
C PHE A 2 4.80 7.12 2.56
N THR A 3 4.83 5.83 2.90
CA THR A 3 3.87 4.82 2.41
C THR A 3 2.45 4.96 2.98
N THR A 4 2.25 5.82 3.98
CA THR A 4 0.96 5.99 4.68
C THR A 4 0.21 7.28 4.34
N LEU A 5 0.81 8.23 3.61
CA LEU A 5 0.21 9.55 3.33
C LEU A 5 -0.90 9.46 2.28
N THR A 6 -2.04 10.13 2.46
CA THR A 6 -3.15 10.23 1.49
C THR A 6 -2.82 11.14 0.30
N GLU A 7 -3.56 11.04 -0.81
CA GLU A 7 -3.40 11.94 -1.99
C GLU A 7 -3.45 13.43 -1.60
N LYS A 8 -4.36 13.78 -0.68
CA LYS A 8 -4.52 15.16 -0.19
C LYS A 8 -3.33 15.60 0.64
N GLU A 9 -2.80 14.73 1.50
CA GLU A 9 -1.62 15.01 2.32
C GLU A 9 -0.36 15.13 1.47
N ILE A 10 -0.17 14.24 0.49
CA ILE A 10 0.94 14.33 -0.47
C ILE A 10 0.91 15.68 -1.19
N LYS A 11 -0.25 16.08 -1.70
CA LYS A 11 -0.41 17.38 -2.37
C LYS A 11 -0.12 18.55 -1.43
N ALA A 12 -0.63 18.51 -0.21
CA ALA A 12 -0.38 19.56 0.78
C ALA A 12 1.11 19.69 1.14
N LEU A 13 1.83 18.58 1.26
CA LEU A 13 3.28 18.56 1.51
C LEU A 13 4.06 19.13 0.32
N ILE A 14 3.72 18.75 -0.91
CA ILE A 14 4.32 19.34 -2.12
C ILE A 14 4.11 20.86 -2.12
N ASP A 15 2.89 21.32 -1.88
CA ASP A 15 2.56 22.76 -1.84
C ASP A 15 3.36 23.49 -0.74
N GLU A 16 3.55 22.85 0.42
CA GLU A 16 4.35 23.38 1.54
C GLU A 16 5.84 23.47 1.18
N HIS A 17 6.41 22.45 0.55
CA HIS A 17 7.80 22.45 0.12
C HIS A 17 8.05 23.51 -0.96
N ILE A 18 7.18 23.62 -1.96
CA ILE A 18 7.25 24.68 -2.99
C ILE A 18 7.23 26.07 -2.34
N LYS A 19 6.33 26.30 -1.39
CA LYS A 19 6.24 27.57 -0.65
C LYS A 19 7.50 27.85 0.14
N THR A 20 8.11 26.82 0.73
CA THR A 20 9.35 26.93 1.49
C THR A 20 10.53 27.26 0.59
N ILE A 21 10.66 26.59 -0.55
CA ILE A 21 11.68 26.89 -1.57
C ILE A 21 11.57 28.35 -2.01
N SER A 22 10.36 28.79 -2.42
CA SER A 22 10.12 30.17 -2.84
C SER A 22 10.52 31.20 -1.78
N LYS A 23 10.28 30.91 -0.49
CA LYS A 23 10.71 31.77 0.61
C LYS A 23 12.23 31.84 0.73
N LEU A 24 12.93 30.70 0.63
CA LEU A 24 14.39 30.62 0.72
C LEU A 24 15.05 31.32 -0.48
N GLU A 25 14.53 31.13 -1.69
CA GLU A 25 15.01 31.82 -2.89
C GLU A 25 14.85 33.34 -2.79
N ASN A 26 13.67 33.81 -2.37
CA ASN A 26 13.44 35.24 -2.15
C ASN A 26 14.40 35.83 -1.10
N GLN A 27 14.67 35.08 -0.01
CA GLN A 27 15.67 35.48 0.98
C GLN A 27 17.09 35.57 0.39
N ARG A 28 17.50 34.62 -0.46
CA ARG A 28 18.80 34.69 -1.16
C ARG A 28 18.86 35.92 -2.06
N THR A 29 17.83 36.19 -2.86
CA THR A 29 17.77 37.37 -3.74
C THR A 29 17.87 38.67 -2.96
N LEU A 30 17.17 38.78 -1.82
CA LEU A 30 17.26 39.95 -0.94
C LEU A 30 18.67 40.14 -0.38
N ILE A 31 19.31 39.07 0.07
CA ILE A 31 20.69 39.14 0.60
C ILE A 31 21.67 39.55 -0.50
N ILE A 32 21.54 38.98 -1.71
CA ILE A 32 22.39 39.35 -2.87
C ILE A 32 22.22 40.83 -3.20
N SER A 33 20.98 41.34 -3.22
CA SER A 33 20.70 42.77 -3.45
C SER A 33 21.33 43.65 -2.37
N LEU A 34 21.28 43.22 -1.11
CA LEU A 34 21.85 43.95 0.02
C LEU A 34 23.39 43.97 -0.01
N VAL A 35 24.02 42.87 -0.44
CA VAL A 35 25.47 42.81 -0.68
C VAL A 35 25.88 43.80 -1.77
N LEU A 36 25.13 43.86 -2.88
CA LEU A 36 25.38 44.79 -3.97
C LEU A 36 25.25 46.26 -3.52
N LEU A 37 24.18 46.57 -2.77
CA LEU A 37 23.95 47.92 -2.24
C LEU A 37 25.05 48.35 -1.26
N THR A 38 25.53 47.41 -0.44
CA THR A 38 26.67 47.63 0.46
C THR A 38 27.95 47.93 -0.33
N ALA A 39 28.24 47.16 -1.39
CA ALA A 39 29.41 47.39 -2.25
C ALA A 39 29.37 48.78 -2.92
N ILE A 40 28.21 49.20 -3.43
CA ILE A 40 28.01 50.53 -4.02
C ILE A 40 28.24 51.62 -2.97
N SER A 41 27.71 51.44 -1.76
CA SER A 41 27.85 52.40 -0.67
C SER A 41 29.33 52.60 -0.27
N ILE A 42 30.09 51.51 -0.16
CA ILE A 42 31.53 51.56 0.11
C ILE A 42 32.27 52.33 -0.98
N PHE A 43 31.95 52.06 -2.26
CA PHE A 43 32.57 52.74 -3.39
C PHE A 43 32.36 54.26 -3.33
N LEU A 44 31.14 54.70 -3.03
CA LEU A 44 30.81 56.13 -2.90
C LEU A 44 31.51 56.79 -1.71
N ILE A 45 31.59 56.11 -0.56
CA ILE A 45 32.28 56.63 0.63
C ILE A 45 33.78 56.78 0.34
N ASN A 46 34.40 55.83 -0.36
CA ASN A 46 35.82 55.89 -0.71
C ASN A 46 36.15 57.00 -1.72
N PHE A 47 35.18 57.42 -2.54
CA PHE A 47 35.38 58.49 -3.51
C PHE A 47 35.40 59.88 -2.86
N ILE A 48 34.69 60.07 -1.75
CA ILE A 48 34.46 61.39 -1.12
C ILE A 48 35.12 61.52 0.27
N GLY A 49 35.36 60.39 0.94
CA GLY A 49 35.72 60.33 2.36
C GLY A 49 37.18 60.62 2.68
N SER A 50 37.42 60.98 3.95
CA SER A 50 38.78 61.02 4.51
C SER A 50 39.29 59.62 4.82
N LEU A 51 40.61 59.46 4.92
CA LEU A 51 41.28 58.18 5.22
C LEU A 51 40.68 57.46 6.44
N LEU A 52 40.35 58.23 7.49
CA LEU A 52 39.83 57.68 8.74
C LEU A 52 38.39 57.15 8.57
N LEU A 53 37.58 57.81 7.75
CA LEU A 53 36.22 57.37 7.43
C LEU A 53 36.23 56.08 6.59
N THR A 54 37.18 55.96 5.66
CA THR A 54 37.38 54.76 4.83
C THR A 54 37.71 53.53 5.68
N ILE A 55 38.64 53.65 6.64
CA ILE A 55 39.03 52.54 7.52
C ILE A 55 37.84 52.07 8.37
N PHE A 56 37.12 53.02 8.98
CA PHE A 56 35.95 52.69 9.80
C PHE A 56 34.83 52.01 8.97
N SER A 57 34.54 52.56 7.79
CA SER A 57 33.54 52.00 6.86
C SER A 57 33.88 50.56 6.46
N PHE A 58 35.16 50.25 6.27
CA PHE A 58 35.61 48.90 5.93
C PHE A 58 35.31 47.89 7.05
N ILE A 59 35.62 48.24 8.30
CA ILE A 59 35.37 47.37 9.46
C ILE A 59 33.87 47.05 9.59
N VAL A 60 33.02 48.08 9.50
CA VAL A 60 31.56 47.91 9.58
C VAL A 60 31.05 47.02 8.44
N CYS A 61 31.58 47.18 7.23
CA CYS A 61 31.18 46.35 6.09
C CYS A 61 31.60 44.89 6.24
N VAL A 62 32.79 44.60 6.74
CA VAL A 62 33.23 43.22 6.99
C VAL A 62 32.29 42.55 8.01
N LEU A 63 31.95 43.24 9.10
CA LEU A 63 31.01 42.71 10.10
C LEU A 63 29.63 42.46 9.50
N PHE A 64 29.14 43.39 8.68
CA PHE A 64 27.85 43.25 8.00
C PHE A 64 27.83 42.09 6.99
N LEU A 65 28.89 41.93 6.20
CA LEU A 65 29.01 40.81 5.25
C LEU A 65 29.07 39.45 5.97
N LEU A 66 29.79 39.36 7.09
CA LEU A 66 29.80 38.14 7.91
C LEU A 66 28.40 37.80 8.43
N PHE A 67 27.64 38.81 8.85
CA PHE A 67 26.24 38.63 9.26
C PHE A 67 25.37 38.13 8.10
N LEU A 68 25.50 38.73 6.90
CA LEU A 68 24.75 38.31 5.72
C LEU A 68 25.07 36.87 5.28
N ILE A 69 26.34 36.48 5.35
CA ILE A 69 26.77 35.09 5.07
C ILE A 69 26.15 34.12 6.09
N ALA A 70 26.11 34.50 7.36
CA ALA A 70 25.55 33.65 8.42
C ALA A 70 24.05 33.37 8.24
N ILE A 71 23.29 34.34 7.71
CA ILE A 71 21.85 34.19 7.46
C ILE A 71 21.51 33.73 6.03
N TYR A 72 22.51 33.55 5.16
CA TYR A 72 22.30 33.17 3.76
C TYR A 72 21.75 31.74 3.66
N PRO A 73 20.53 31.53 3.12
CA PRO A 73 19.97 30.19 3.00
C PRO A 73 20.85 29.27 2.14
N ARG A 74 21.20 28.09 2.66
CA ARG A 74 22.05 27.13 1.94
C ARG A 74 21.31 26.50 0.75
N GLN A 75 21.97 26.44 -0.41
CA GLN A 75 21.44 25.80 -1.64
C GLN A 75 21.01 24.34 -1.41
N VAL A 76 21.81 23.59 -0.67
CA VAL A 76 21.52 22.18 -0.32
C VAL A 76 20.12 21.96 0.28
N ILE A 77 19.57 22.95 0.99
CA ILE A 77 18.21 22.84 1.56
C ILE A 77 17.16 22.87 0.45
N THR A 78 17.30 23.74 -0.55
CA THR A 78 16.36 23.80 -1.67
C THR A 78 16.50 22.57 -2.55
N ASP A 79 17.73 22.13 -2.82
CA ASP A 79 17.98 20.92 -3.62
C ASP A 79 17.35 19.69 -2.97
N HIS A 80 17.51 19.54 -1.65
CA HIS A 80 16.88 18.45 -0.91
C HIS A 80 15.35 18.49 -0.96
N LEU A 81 14.74 19.67 -0.83
CA LEU A 81 13.29 19.82 -0.94
C LEU A 81 12.79 19.55 -2.37
N GLU A 82 13.57 19.88 -3.39
CA GLU A 82 13.25 19.55 -4.79
C GLU A 82 13.28 18.04 -5.03
N ASP A 83 14.29 17.34 -4.49
CA ASP A 83 14.35 15.87 -4.52
C ASP A 83 13.13 15.24 -3.82
N GLU A 84 12.75 15.73 -2.64
CA GLU A 84 11.56 15.27 -1.93
C GLU A 84 10.27 15.53 -2.71
N ILE A 85 10.14 16.69 -3.36
CA ILE A 85 9.01 16.98 -4.25
C ILE A 85 8.96 16.00 -5.42
N GLU A 86 10.10 15.63 -6.02
CA GLU A 86 10.15 14.67 -7.11
C GLU A 86 9.65 13.28 -6.65
N GLU A 87 10.10 12.81 -5.48
CA GLU A 87 9.63 11.55 -4.89
C GLU A 87 8.13 11.58 -4.58
N LEU A 88 7.64 12.66 -3.98
CA LEU A 88 6.23 12.83 -3.66
C LEU A 88 5.35 12.89 -4.92
N ASN A 89 5.81 13.52 -5.99
CA ASN A 89 5.10 13.54 -7.28
C ASN A 89 5.01 12.15 -7.91
N LYS A 90 6.08 11.35 -7.87
CA LYS A 90 6.05 9.95 -8.33
C LYS A 90 5.04 9.13 -7.53
N LEU A 91 5.05 9.27 -6.21
CA LEU A 91 4.10 8.60 -5.31
C LEU A 91 2.65 9.02 -5.62
N PHE A 92 2.41 10.32 -5.81
CA PHE A 92 1.10 10.86 -6.15
C PHE A 92 0.57 10.29 -7.46
N ALA A 93 1.39 10.27 -8.51
CA ALA A 93 1.01 9.75 -9.82
C ALA A 93 0.59 8.27 -9.74
N ILE A 94 1.39 7.43 -9.07
CA ILE A 94 1.09 6.01 -8.87
C ILE A 94 -0.25 5.84 -8.14
N ARG A 95 -0.52 6.66 -7.13
CA ARG A 95 -1.74 6.55 -6.34
C ARG A 95 -2.98 6.94 -7.14
N VAL A 96 -2.90 8.03 -7.89
CA VAL A 96 -3.97 8.46 -8.80
C VAL A 96 -4.22 7.39 -9.86
N GLU A 97 -3.17 6.85 -10.47
CA GLU A 97 -3.30 5.78 -11.47
C GLU A 97 -4.01 4.54 -10.89
N ASN A 98 -3.61 4.10 -9.70
CA ASN A 98 -4.23 2.97 -9.03
C ASN A 98 -5.70 3.23 -8.69
N ARG A 99 -6.05 4.45 -8.25
CA ARG A 99 -7.44 4.84 -8.00
C ARG A 99 -8.27 4.80 -9.28
N LEU A 100 -7.76 5.35 -10.38
CA LEU A 100 -8.45 5.34 -11.68
C LEU A 100 -8.65 3.90 -12.20
N LYS A 101 -7.64 3.04 -12.07
CA LYS A 101 -7.78 1.60 -12.41
C LYS A 101 -8.85 0.92 -11.57
N GLN A 102 -8.90 1.24 -10.27
CA GLN A 102 -9.91 0.68 -9.37
C GLN A 102 -11.31 1.19 -9.71
N GLU A 103 -11.46 2.48 -10.00
CA GLU A 103 -12.72 3.09 -10.45
C GLU A 103 -13.20 2.45 -11.76
N GLU A 104 -12.32 2.25 -12.74
CA GLU A 104 -12.64 1.56 -13.99
C GLU A 104 -13.11 0.11 -13.74
N ILE A 105 -12.41 -0.63 -12.88
CA ILE A 105 -12.79 -1.99 -12.48
C ILE A 105 -14.18 -1.97 -11.83
N ASP A 106 -14.44 -1.03 -10.93
CA ASP A 106 -15.69 -0.94 -10.19
C ASP A 106 -16.87 -0.57 -11.11
N GLU A 107 -16.67 0.37 -12.04
CA GLU A 107 -17.67 0.73 -13.07
C GLU A 107 -18.02 -0.45 -13.98
N ARG A 108 -17.02 -1.25 -14.35
CA ARG A 108 -17.20 -2.45 -15.19
C ARG A 108 -17.71 -3.65 -14.39
N THR A 109 -17.62 -3.65 -13.07
CA THR A 109 -17.99 -4.80 -12.23
C THR A 109 -19.51 -4.98 -12.19
N ILE A 110 -19.98 -6.08 -12.79
CA ILE A 110 -21.41 -6.45 -12.84
C ILE A 110 -21.76 -7.54 -11.83
N TYR A 111 -20.76 -8.19 -11.24
CA TYR A 111 -20.95 -9.19 -10.21
C TYR A 111 -19.69 -9.32 -9.35
N ASP A 112 -19.80 -9.04 -8.07
CA ASP A 112 -18.75 -9.25 -7.06
C ASP A 112 -19.33 -10.08 -5.92
N VAL A 113 -18.80 -11.28 -5.72
CA VAL A 113 -19.35 -12.20 -4.73
C VAL A 113 -18.30 -13.13 -4.15
N VAL A 114 -18.46 -13.41 -2.86
CA VAL A 114 -17.79 -14.53 -2.19
C VAL A 114 -18.68 -15.78 -2.26
N LEU A 115 -18.18 -16.83 -2.90
CA LEU A 115 -18.82 -18.12 -3.03
C LEU A 115 -18.30 -19.07 -1.95
N LYS A 116 -19.23 -19.64 -1.17
CA LYS A 116 -18.92 -20.79 -0.30
C LYS A 116 -18.85 -22.03 -1.17
N VAL A 117 -17.78 -22.80 -1.02
CA VAL A 117 -17.62 -24.08 -1.74
C VAL A 117 -18.37 -25.18 -1.01
N LYS A 118 -19.22 -25.91 -1.72
CA LYS A 118 -19.97 -27.05 -1.18
C LYS A 118 -19.29 -28.35 -1.51
N GLY A 119 -19.30 -29.29 -0.57
CA GLY A 119 -18.79 -30.65 -0.80
C GLY A 119 -17.31 -30.87 -0.46
N ILE A 120 -16.59 -29.86 0.05
CA ILE A 120 -15.20 -30.02 0.53
C ILE A 120 -15.08 -31.17 1.55
N SER A 121 -16.10 -31.36 2.40
CA SER A 121 -16.12 -32.45 3.39
C SER A 121 -16.06 -33.85 2.76
N TYR A 122 -16.46 -34.00 1.50
CA TYR A 122 -16.34 -35.27 0.74
C TYR A 122 -15.03 -35.36 -0.06
N ARG A 123 -14.19 -34.33 -0.02
CA ARG A 123 -12.93 -34.18 -0.75
C ARG A 123 -11.78 -33.79 0.18
N GLN A 124 -11.82 -34.28 1.43
CA GLN A 124 -10.87 -33.91 2.48
C GLN A 124 -9.42 -34.28 2.13
N GLU A 125 -9.20 -35.41 1.49
CA GLU A 125 -7.86 -35.85 1.06
C GLU A 125 -7.25 -34.88 0.05
N ALA A 126 -7.92 -34.65 -1.08
CA ALA A 126 -7.51 -33.66 -2.09
C ALA A 126 -7.33 -32.26 -1.51
N PHE A 127 -8.23 -31.81 -0.62
CA PHE A 127 -8.11 -30.51 0.01
C PHE A 127 -6.92 -30.43 0.97
N SER A 128 -6.65 -31.50 1.73
CA SER A 128 -5.51 -31.59 2.63
C SER A 128 -4.18 -31.63 1.87
N GLU A 129 -4.11 -32.35 0.75
CA GLU A 129 -2.94 -32.38 -0.13
C GLU A 129 -2.60 -30.98 -0.63
N LEU A 130 -3.59 -30.27 -1.21
CA LEU A 130 -3.41 -28.90 -1.66
C LEU A 130 -2.93 -27.98 -0.53
N CYS A 131 -3.52 -28.08 0.67
CA CYS A 131 -3.08 -27.27 1.81
C CYS A 131 -1.62 -27.54 2.19
N GLN A 132 -1.18 -28.81 2.16
CA GLN A 132 0.20 -29.17 2.45
C GLN A 132 1.17 -28.67 1.37
N GLU A 133 0.78 -28.71 0.10
CA GLU A 133 1.57 -28.12 -0.99
C GLU A 133 1.79 -26.62 -0.77
N LEU A 134 0.72 -25.88 -0.49
CA LEU A 134 0.80 -24.44 -0.24
C LEU A 134 1.67 -24.11 0.98
N ILE A 135 1.60 -24.91 2.05
CA ILE A 135 2.46 -24.74 3.22
C ILE A 135 3.94 -25.01 2.87
N ARG A 136 4.24 -25.96 1.98
CA ARG A 136 5.62 -26.24 1.55
C ARG A 136 6.16 -25.18 0.60
N GLU A 137 5.29 -24.60 -0.23
CA GLU A 137 5.62 -23.50 -1.15
C GLU A 137 5.72 -22.15 -0.43
N SER A 138 5.10 -22.02 0.75
CA SER A 138 5.15 -20.80 1.54
C SER A 138 6.48 -20.67 2.27
N ASP A 139 7.16 -19.54 2.03
CA ASP A 139 8.35 -19.13 2.78
C ASP A 139 8.01 -18.51 4.16
N ASP A 140 6.72 -18.40 4.49
CA ASP A 140 6.29 -17.77 5.74
C ASP A 140 6.60 -18.65 6.95
N ALA A 141 7.31 -18.06 7.92
CA ALA A 141 7.46 -18.68 9.22
C ALA A 141 6.07 -18.86 9.89
N PRO A 142 5.83 -19.95 10.63
CA PRO A 142 4.62 -20.11 11.41
C PRO A 142 4.35 -18.88 12.29
N TYR A 143 3.10 -18.42 12.32
CA TYR A 143 2.68 -17.20 13.03
C TYR A 143 3.42 -15.95 12.54
N LEU A 144 3.85 -15.91 11.27
CA LEU A 144 4.63 -14.83 10.67
C LEU A 144 5.93 -14.51 11.46
N GLY A 145 6.45 -15.47 12.22
CA GLY A 145 7.61 -15.30 13.09
C GLY A 145 7.33 -14.56 14.42
N TYR A 146 6.07 -14.24 14.73
CA TYR A 146 5.72 -13.53 15.96
C TYR A 146 6.03 -14.37 17.21
N THR A 147 6.59 -13.70 18.21
CA THR A 147 6.79 -14.26 19.55
C THR A 147 5.47 -14.40 20.29
N SER A 148 5.44 -15.23 21.33
CA SER A 148 4.23 -15.38 22.15
C SER A 148 3.80 -14.08 22.83
N LYS A 149 4.73 -13.15 23.09
CA LYS A 149 4.41 -11.84 23.65
C LYS A 149 3.71 -10.96 22.62
N GLU A 150 4.26 -10.85 21.42
CA GLU A 150 3.66 -10.05 20.34
C GLU A 150 2.29 -10.62 19.94
N ILE A 151 2.13 -11.95 19.89
CA ILE A 151 0.81 -12.57 19.63
C ILE A 151 -0.21 -12.18 20.70
N LYS A 152 0.18 -12.15 21.99
CA LYS A 152 -0.73 -11.70 23.05
C LYS A 152 -1.15 -10.24 22.86
N GLU A 153 -0.23 -9.38 22.44
CA GLU A 153 -0.53 -7.97 22.17
C GLU A 153 -1.49 -7.80 20.98
N GLN A 154 -1.33 -8.59 19.92
CA GLN A 154 -2.27 -8.61 18.79
C GLN A 154 -3.66 -9.12 19.19
N LEU A 155 -3.71 -10.16 20.03
CA LEU A 155 -4.96 -10.73 20.55
C LEU A 155 -5.76 -9.80 21.50
N ILE A 156 -5.23 -8.61 21.84
CA ILE A 156 -6.02 -7.56 22.51
C ILE A 156 -7.08 -7.01 21.55
N PHE A 157 -6.78 -6.98 20.25
CA PHE A 157 -7.63 -6.42 19.20
C PHE A 157 -8.33 -7.49 18.37
N GLU A 158 -7.86 -8.74 18.42
CA GLU A 158 -8.37 -9.86 17.63
C GLU A 158 -8.66 -11.09 18.50
N ASP A 159 -9.70 -11.85 18.16
CA ASP A 159 -10.04 -13.06 18.92
C ASP A 159 -9.06 -14.22 18.68
N ARG A 160 -8.39 -14.25 17.52
CA ARG A 160 -7.62 -15.41 17.05
C ARG A 160 -6.42 -14.99 16.21
N PHE A 161 -5.28 -15.61 16.46
CA PHE A 161 -4.06 -15.39 15.70
C PHE A 161 -3.67 -16.67 14.94
N TYR A 162 -3.93 -16.70 13.63
CA TYR A 162 -3.74 -17.89 12.80
C TYR A 162 -2.26 -18.23 12.56
N LYS A 163 -1.97 -19.52 12.43
CA LYS A 163 -0.61 -20.02 12.17
C LYS A 163 -0.10 -19.63 10.78
N TYR A 164 -0.99 -19.58 9.80
CA TYR A 164 -0.69 -19.19 8.43
C TYR A 164 -1.63 -18.08 7.99
N SER A 165 -1.11 -17.15 7.20
CA SER A 165 -1.93 -16.19 6.47
C SER A 165 -2.83 -16.93 5.45
N PRO A 166 -3.94 -16.32 5.03
CA PRO A 166 -4.74 -16.87 3.94
C PRO A 166 -3.90 -17.06 2.66
N PHE A 167 -4.03 -18.22 2.03
CA PHE A 167 -3.43 -18.49 0.72
C PHE A 167 -4.40 -18.04 -0.37
N GLU A 168 -3.91 -17.26 -1.34
CA GLU A 168 -4.68 -16.75 -2.48
C GLU A 168 -4.20 -17.47 -3.76
N ILE A 169 -5.12 -18.07 -4.50
CA ILE A 169 -4.81 -18.91 -5.66
C ILE A 169 -5.66 -18.46 -6.85
N THR A 170 -5.02 -18.00 -7.91
CA THR A 170 -5.69 -17.54 -9.13
C THR A 170 -6.08 -18.67 -10.09
N ASP A 171 -5.42 -19.83 -9.97
CA ASP A 171 -5.71 -21.01 -10.78
C ASP A 171 -6.98 -21.72 -10.29
N VAL A 172 -8.12 -21.19 -10.74
CA VAL A 172 -9.47 -21.67 -10.40
C VAL A 172 -10.28 -21.86 -11.67
N GLU A 173 -10.88 -23.04 -11.82
CA GLU A 173 -11.75 -23.38 -12.93
C GLU A 173 -13.17 -23.70 -12.45
N PHE A 174 -14.14 -23.27 -13.25
CA PHE A 174 -15.54 -23.64 -13.11
C PHE A 174 -15.94 -24.51 -14.29
N ILE A 175 -16.28 -25.77 -14.01
CA ILE A 175 -16.60 -26.77 -15.02
C ILE A 175 -18.08 -27.14 -14.85
N PRO A 176 -18.96 -26.89 -15.84
CA PRO A 176 -20.35 -27.35 -15.78
C PRO A 176 -20.43 -28.88 -15.89
N GLU A 177 -21.27 -29.50 -15.07
CA GLU A 177 -21.58 -30.94 -15.14
C GLU A 177 -23.07 -31.13 -15.46
N PHE A 178 -23.40 -31.23 -16.74
CA PHE A 178 -24.79 -31.32 -17.21
C PHE A 178 -25.43 -32.69 -16.94
N ASP A 179 -24.60 -33.73 -16.78
CA ASP A 179 -24.97 -35.11 -16.49
C ASP A 179 -24.95 -35.42 -14.98
N ASN A 180 -24.77 -34.41 -14.13
CA ASN A 180 -24.75 -34.60 -12.68
C ASN A 180 -26.11 -35.11 -12.16
N GLU A 181 -26.08 -36.23 -11.45
CA GLU A 181 -27.27 -36.95 -10.98
C GLU A 181 -28.15 -36.14 -10.01
N PHE A 182 -27.60 -35.12 -9.34
CA PHE A 182 -28.30 -34.33 -8.31
C PHE A 182 -28.76 -32.95 -8.79
N ASP A 183 -27.99 -32.31 -9.66
CA ASP A 183 -28.30 -31.00 -10.22
C ASP A 183 -27.69 -30.83 -11.62
N PRO A 184 -28.48 -30.80 -12.70
CA PRO A 184 -27.96 -30.63 -14.07
C PRO A 184 -27.34 -29.24 -14.32
N ASN A 185 -27.44 -28.32 -13.35
CA ASN A 185 -26.73 -27.03 -13.36
C ASN A 185 -25.53 -27.02 -12.41
N ALA A 186 -25.06 -28.18 -11.96
CA ALA A 186 -23.89 -28.28 -11.09
C ALA A 186 -22.68 -27.62 -11.76
N VAL A 187 -21.97 -26.79 -10.98
CA VAL A 187 -20.73 -26.15 -11.42
C VAL A 187 -19.64 -26.61 -10.48
N LYS A 188 -18.80 -27.51 -10.98
CA LYS A 188 -17.62 -28.03 -10.30
C LYS A 188 -16.57 -26.94 -10.17
N ILE A 189 -15.93 -26.89 -9.01
CA ILE A 189 -14.85 -25.98 -8.67
C ILE A 189 -13.56 -26.82 -8.62
N VAL A 190 -12.64 -26.48 -9.51
CA VAL A 190 -11.30 -27.05 -9.57
C VAL A 190 -10.29 -25.96 -9.21
N VAL A 191 -9.35 -26.25 -8.32
CA VAL A 191 -8.29 -25.33 -7.91
C VAL A 191 -6.96 -26.06 -8.03
N ARG A 192 -6.03 -25.55 -8.84
CA ARG A 192 -4.77 -26.25 -9.20
C ARG A 192 -4.98 -27.70 -9.63
N GLY A 193 -6.00 -27.95 -10.46
CA GLY A 193 -6.35 -29.29 -10.91
C GLY A 193 -7.11 -30.17 -9.89
N TYR A 194 -7.20 -29.78 -8.62
CA TYR A 194 -7.95 -30.52 -7.61
C TYR A 194 -9.44 -30.20 -7.65
N HIS A 195 -10.28 -31.23 -7.76
CA HIS A 195 -11.72 -31.08 -7.55
C HIS A 195 -12.04 -30.94 -6.06
N LEU A 196 -12.36 -29.72 -5.63
CA LEU A 196 -12.59 -29.41 -4.22
C LEU A 196 -14.06 -29.25 -3.84
N GLY A 197 -14.95 -29.09 -4.82
CA GLY A 197 -16.38 -29.08 -4.57
C GLY A 197 -17.16 -28.37 -5.66
N TYR A 198 -18.29 -27.78 -5.28
CA TYR A 198 -19.25 -27.16 -6.20
C TYR A 198 -19.69 -25.77 -5.75
N VAL A 199 -20.15 -24.97 -6.71
CA VAL A 199 -20.91 -23.74 -6.46
C VAL A 199 -22.25 -24.09 -5.81
N THR A 200 -22.69 -23.31 -4.84
CA THR A 200 -24.01 -23.48 -4.21
C THR A 200 -25.14 -23.41 -5.24
N LYS A 201 -26.15 -24.29 -5.11
CA LYS A 201 -27.33 -24.37 -5.99
C LYS A 201 -28.09 -23.04 -6.20
N SER A 202 -28.10 -22.16 -5.20
CA SER A 202 -28.74 -20.84 -5.33
C SER A 202 -28.01 -19.88 -6.28
N LYS A 203 -26.72 -20.12 -6.56
CA LYS A 203 -25.87 -19.26 -7.37
C LYS A 203 -25.40 -19.91 -8.67
N ASN A 204 -25.47 -21.24 -8.82
CA ASN A 204 -24.86 -21.98 -9.93
C ASN A 204 -25.28 -21.48 -11.33
N ARG A 205 -26.58 -21.28 -11.60
CA ARG A 205 -27.08 -20.78 -12.89
C ARG A 205 -26.54 -19.39 -13.23
N LYS A 206 -26.49 -18.49 -12.24
CA LYS A 206 -26.00 -17.12 -12.44
C LYS A 206 -24.49 -17.12 -12.65
N VAL A 207 -23.74 -17.90 -11.85
CA VAL A 207 -22.29 -18.05 -12.01
C VAL A 207 -22.00 -18.60 -13.40
N LEU A 208 -22.59 -19.73 -13.78
CA LEU A 208 -22.39 -20.35 -15.08
C LEU A 208 -22.63 -19.35 -16.22
N ARG A 209 -23.80 -18.72 -16.27
CA ARG A 209 -24.15 -17.73 -17.30
C ARG A 209 -23.12 -16.60 -17.41
N LEU A 210 -22.71 -16.03 -16.28
CA LEU A 210 -21.79 -14.89 -16.27
C LEU A 210 -20.36 -15.31 -16.65
N THR A 211 -19.93 -16.49 -16.23
CA THR A 211 -18.55 -16.95 -16.42
C THR A 211 -18.31 -17.55 -17.80
N THR A 212 -19.36 -17.95 -18.51
CA THR A 212 -19.27 -18.49 -19.89
C THR A 212 -19.53 -17.44 -20.96
N ASP A 213 -20.00 -16.24 -20.60
CA ASP A 213 -20.28 -15.17 -21.56
C ASP A 213 -18.96 -14.55 -22.05
N PRO A 214 -18.64 -14.60 -23.36
CA PRO A 214 -17.39 -14.08 -23.90
C PRO A 214 -17.26 -12.56 -23.78
N ASN A 215 -18.37 -11.84 -23.57
CA ASN A 215 -18.38 -10.40 -23.35
C ASN A 215 -18.01 -10.01 -21.91
N ASN A 216 -17.83 -10.99 -21.03
CA ASN A 216 -17.38 -10.76 -19.66
C ASN A 216 -15.90 -11.11 -19.50
N GLU A 217 -15.24 -10.36 -18.65
CA GLU A 217 -13.95 -10.69 -18.07
C GLU A 217 -14.20 -11.27 -16.67
N VAL A 218 -13.55 -12.39 -16.35
CA VAL A 218 -13.86 -13.20 -15.16
C VAL A 218 -12.60 -13.35 -14.33
N ILE A 219 -12.61 -12.75 -13.15
CA ILE A 219 -11.54 -12.86 -12.17
C ILE A 219 -12.01 -13.84 -11.08
N LYS A 220 -11.23 -14.91 -10.90
CA LYS A 220 -11.47 -15.96 -9.91
C LYS A 220 -10.26 -16.03 -9.00
N ASN A 221 -10.50 -16.09 -7.70
CA ASN A 221 -9.45 -16.31 -6.73
C ASN A 221 -9.98 -17.22 -5.61
N ALA A 222 -9.31 -18.34 -5.37
CA ALA A 222 -9.58 -19.21 -4.24
C ALA A 222 -8.77 -18.74 -3.04
N GLU A 223 -9.47 -18.41 -1.96
CA GLU A 223 -8.86 -18.09 -0.69
C GLU A 223 -9.00 -19.29 0.25
N ILE A 224 -7.87 -19.85 0.67
CA ILE A 224 -7.78 -20.89 1.70
C ILE A 224 -7.33 -20.23 3.00
N TYR A 225 -8.15 -20.32 4.04
CA TYR A 225 -7.96 -19.60 5.30
C TYR A 225 -8.30 -20.49 6.50
N GLY A 226 -7.94 -20.05 7.70
CA GLY A 226 -8.17 -20.80 8.93
C GLY A 226 -6.99 -21.70 9.28
N GLY A 227 -7.27 -22.93 9.69
CA GLY A 227 -6.26 -23.83 10.24
C GLY A 227 -5.91 -23.51 11.69
N ASP A 228 -4.84 -24.14 12.19
CA ASP A 228 -4.36 -23.94 13.56
C ASP A 228 -4.20 -22.45 13.90
N TYR A 229 -4.61 -22.07 15.10
CA TYR A 229 -4.48 -20.69 15.61
C TYR A 229 -4.12 -20.67 17.08
N LYS A 230 -3.78 -19.49 17.57
CA LYS A 230 -3.64 -19.21 19.00
C LYS A 230 -4.71 -18.24 19.47
N ASP A 231 -5.22 -18.48 20.67
CA ASP A 231 -6.14 -17.60 21.38
C ASP A 231 -5.73 -17.49 22.87
N ILE A 232 -6.38 -16.59 23.59
CA ILE A 232 -6.24 -16.47 25.03
C ILE A 232 -7.24 -17.42 25.70
N ASN A 233 -6.73 -18.29 26.58
CA ASN A 233 -7.59 -19.14 27.38
C ASN A 233 -8.38 -18.26 28.38
N PRO A 234 -9.73 -18.26 28.33
CA PRO A 234 -10.54 -17.42 29.21
C PRO A 234 -10.38 -17.75 30.70
N ASP A 235 -9.96 -18.96 31.05
CA ASP A 235 -9.88 -19.42 32.45
C ASP A 235 -8.60 -18.96 33.15
N ASN A 236 -7.51 -18.74 32.41
CA ASN A 236 -6.19 -18.49 33.01
C ASN A 236 -5.33 -17.44 32.28
N ASP A 237 -5.88 -16.77 31.26
CA ASP A 237 -5.22 -15.70 30.49
C ASP A 237 -3.88 -16.14 29.85
N ARG A 238 -3.71 -17.45 29.63
CA ARG A 238 -2.55 -18.02 28.94
C ARG A 238 -2.85 -18.24 27.47
N LEU A 239 -1.83 -18.00 26.66
CA LEU A 239 -1.86 -18.31 25.25
C LEU A 239 -1.93 -19.84 25.07
N ARG A 240 -2.89 -20.32 24.28
CA ARG A 240 -3.01 -21.74 23.92
C ARG A 240 -3.06 -21.89 22.41
N THR A 241 -2.70 -23.07 21.92
CA THR A 241 -2.85 -23.43 20.50
C THR A 241 -4.13 -24.23 20.33
N VAL A 242 -4.96 -23.83 19.39
CA VAL A 242 -6.21 -24.51 19.04
C VAL A 242 -6.05 -25.12 17.65
N LYS A 243 -6.37 -26.42 17.55
CA LYS A 243 -6.44 -27.13 16.26
C LYS A 243 -7.75 -26.81 15.57
N ASP A 244 -7.69 -26.32 14.35
CA ASP A 244 -8.86 -26.07 13.50
C ASP A 244 -8.53 -26.48 12.07
N SER A 245 -9.56 -26.72 11.26
CA SER A 245 -9.40 -27.10 9.86
C SER A 245 -9.29 -25.87 8.97
N PHE A 246 -8.55 -25.99 7.87
CA PHE A 246 -8.62 -25.02 6.79
C PHE A 246 -10.03 -24.98 6.19
N LYS A 247 -10.39 -23.81 5.67
CA LYS A 247 -11.64 -23.51 4.99
C LYS A 247 -11.30 -22.85 3.67
N MET A 248 -12.23 -22.91 2.73
CA MET A 248 -12.04 -22.29 1.42
C MET A 248 -13.27 -21.53 0.98
N ARG A 249 -13.04 -20.42 0.28
CA ARG A 249 -14.05 -19.64 -0.42
C ARG A 249 -13.48 -19.16 -1.76
N ILE A 250 -14.35 -18.94 -2.74
CA ILE A 250 -13.94 -18.34 -4.02
C ILE A 250 -14.42 -16.89 -4.06
N LYS A 251 -13.49 -15.96 -4.25
CA LYS A 251 -13.79 -14.57 -4.63
C LYS A 251 -13.98 -14.56 -6.15
N LEU A 252 -15.20 -14.25 -6.59
CA LEU A 252 -15.56 -14.16 -8.00
C LEU A 252 -15.94 -12.72 -8.32
N LYS A 253 -15.19 -12.10 -9.22
CA LYS A 253 -15.51 -10.81 -9.81
C LYS A 253 -15.72 -10.99 -11.32
N VAL A 254 -16.82 -10.45 -11.83
CA VAL A 254 -17.14 -10.45 -13.26
C VAL A 254 -17.28 -9.01 -13.70
N LEU A 255 -16.47 -8.65 -14.69
CA LEU A 255 -16.43 -7.34 -15.29
C LEU A 255 -17.02 -7.42 -16.69
N LYS A 256 -17.75 -6.38 -17.09
CA LYS A 256 -18.16 -6.21 -18.48
C LYS A 256 -16.96 -5.72 -19.29
N LYS A 257 -16.74 -6.32 -20.45
CA LYS A 257 -15.75 -5.83 -21.43
C LYS A 257 -16.28 -4.59 -22.16
#